data_AF-A0A2V8C5L4-F1
#
_entry.id   AF-A0A2V8C5L4-F1
#
_cell.length_a   1.000
_cell.length_b   1.000
_cell.length_c   1.000
_cell.angle_alpha   90.00
_cell.angle_beta   90.00
_cell.angle_gamma   90.00
#
_symmetry.space_group_name_H-M   'P 1'
#
loop_
_entity.id
_entity.type
_entity.pdbx_description
1 polymer ?
#
loop_
_entity_poly.entity_id
_entity_poly.type
_entity_poly.pdbx_seq_one_letter_code
_entity_poly.pdbx_strand_id
1 'polypeptide(L)'
;SDHFKVTYSISYDHPLLRHQSRTVRITEESFVEEVAPARTFTFLKDVEMLRQNGLALGGSLENAIVLGEAGVLNNALRFEDEFVRHKILDAIGDLALVGYPVIGHLVAHRAGHALHTAFAAKILEESHAWRLVESPLDAHVPVPLPLKDAVAPRLAN
;
A
#
# COMPACT_ATOMS: atom_id res chain seq x y z
N SER A 1 0.01 15.79 14.01
CA SER A 1 -1.33 15.52 13.44
C SER A 1 -2.04 14.62 14.43
N ASP A 2 -3.29 14.91 14.77
CA ASP A 2 -4.05 14.14 15.78
C ASP A 2 -4.80 12.95 15.18
N HIS A 3 -4.65 12.75 13.87
CA HIS A 3 -5.21 11.67 13.09
C HIS A 3 -4.16 11.11 12.13
N PHE A 4 -4.35 9.86 11.71
CA PHE A 4 -3.53 9.31 10.65
C PHE A 4 -3.85 9.98 9.31
N LYS A 5 -2.81 10.54 8.70
CA LYS A 5 -2.90 11.23 7.41
C LYS A 5 -1.72 10.81 6.55
N VAL A 6 -1.95 10.60 5.26
CA VAL A 6 -0.90 10.27 4.30
C VAL A 6 -0.92 11.31 3.19
N THR A 7 0.22 11.94 2.95
CA THR A 7 0.49 12.70 1.73
C THR A 7 1.48 11.92 0.90
N TYR A 8 1.10 11.57 -0.31
CA TYR A 8 1.96 10.83 -1.22
C TYR A 8 2.07 11.55 -2.55
N SER A 9 3.30 11.60 -3.08
CA SER A 9 3.54 12.12 -4.40
C SER A 9 4.37 11.16 -5.23
N ILE A 10 3.95 10.99 -6.49
CA ILE A 10 4.67 10.23 -7.50
C ILE A 10 5.15 11.16 -8.61
N SER A 11 6.22 10.76 -9.28
CA SER A 11 6.72 11.45 -10.46
C SER A 11 7.37 10.43 -11.38
N TYR A 12 6.71 10.15 -12.50
CA TYR A 12 7.18 9.25 -13.54
C TYR A 12 7.31 9.99 -14.86
N ASP A 13 8.34 9.63 -15.63
CA ASP A 13 8.51 10.08 -17.00
C ASP A 13 7.58 9.30 -17.94
N HIS A 14 6.27 9.52 -17.77
CA HIS A 14 5.23 8.89 -18.56
C HIS A 14 4.03 9.85 -18.69
N PRO A 15 3.47 10.06 -19.89
CA PRO A 15 2.43 11.07 -20.13
C PRO A 15 1.19 10.97 -19.23
N LEU A 16 0.81 9.74 -18.84
CA LEU A 16 -0.34 9.47 -17.97
C LEU A 16 -0.05 9.56 -16.47
N LEU A 17 1.20 9.33 -16.05
CA LEU A 17 1.54 9.34 -14.64
C LEU A 17 2.00 10.73 -14.22
N ARG A 18 2.95 11.33 -14.97
CA ARG A 18 3.56 12.64 -14.68
C ARG A 18 3.78 12.82 -13.18
N HIS A 19 3.57 14.04 -12.68
CA HIS A 19 3.51 14.32 -11.25
C HIS A 19 2.07 14.22 -10.76
N GLN A 20 1.85 13.41 -9.72
CA GLN A 20 0.59 13.36 -8.99
C GLN A 20 0.89 13.48 -7.50
N SER A 21 -0.01 14.12 -6.78
CA SER A 21 0.06 14.28 -5.34
C SER A 21 -1.33 14.15 -4.75
N ARG A 22 -1.47 13.38 -3.68
CA ARG A 22 -2.72 13.22 -2.95
C ARG A 22 -2.45 13.26 -1.45
N THR A 23 -3.35 13.92 -0.72
CA THR A 23 -3.39 13.87 0.74
C THR A 23 -4.72 13.27 1.18
N VAL A 24 -4.68 12.23 2.01
CA VAL A 24 -5.86 11.54 2.53
C VAL A 24 -5.75 11.41 4.04
N ARG A 25 -6.83 11.75 4.75
CA ARG A 25 -7.00 11.36 6.16
C ARG A 25 -7.52 9.92 6.17
N ILE A 26 -6.82 9.02 6.86
CA ILE A 26 -7.17 7.61 6.88
C ILE A 26 -8.16 7.34 8.01
N THR A 27 -9.37 6.94 7.63
CA THR A 27 -10.41 6.36 8.46
C THR A 27 -10.81 5.02 7.84
N GLU A 28 -11.65 4.22 8.51
CA GLU A 28 -12.18 2.99 7.92
C GLU A 28 -12.92 3.27 6.62
N GLU A 29 -13.84 4.24 6.64
CA GLU A 29 -14.60 4.70 5.47
C GLU A 29 -13.70 5.16 4.34
N SER A 30 -12.76 6.10 4.59
CA SER A 30 -11.88 6.59 3.53
C SER A 30 -10.92 5.51 3.03
N PHE A 31 -10.50 4.57 3.88
CA PHE A 31 -9.70 3.44 3.41
C PHE A 31 -10.49 2.56 2.44
N VAL A 32 -11.71 2.17 2.82
CA VAL A 32 -12.56 1.26 2.02
C VAL A 32 -12.98 1.90 0.70
N GLU A 33 -13.38 3.16 0.72
CA GLU A 33 -13.95 3.82 -0.46
C GLU A 33 -12.89 4.43 -1.38
N GLU A 34 -11.81 4.98 -0.81
CA GLU A 34 -10.87 5.80 -1.56
C GLU A 34 -9.52 5.14 -1.81
N VAL A 35 -9.09 4.17 -1.00
CA VAL A 35 -7.71 3.66 -1.03
C VAL A 35 -7.66 2.19 -1.43
N ALA A 36 -8.40 1.34 -0.72
CA ALA A 36 -8.42 -0.12 -0.92
C ALA A 36 -8.74 -0.55 -2.36
N PRO A 37 -9.63 0.13 -3.13
CA PRO A 37 -9.92 -0.30 -4.49
C PRO A 37 -8.83 0.02 -5.51
N ALA A 38 -7.77 0.76 -5.15
CA ALA A 38 -6.74 1.17 -6.09
C ALA A 38 -5.81 0.00 -6.49
N ARG A 39 -5.85 -0.39 -7.76
CA ARG A 39 -5.10 -1.54 -8.28
C ARG A 39 -3.61 -1.23 -8.43
N THR A 40 -2.81 -2.29 -8.33
CA THR A 40 -1.39 -2.24 -8.71
C THR A 40 -1.22 -1.97 -10.19
N PHE A 41 -0.04 -1.50 -10.57
CA PHE A 41 0.27 -1.12 -11.95
C PHE A 41 1.70 -1.45 -12.35
N THR A 42 1.90 -1.67 -13.64
CA THR A 42 3.22 -1.91 -14.25
C THR A 42 3.29 -1.34 -15.65
N PHE A 43 4.49 -1.19 -16.21
CA PHE A 43 4.68 -0.81 -17.61
C PHE A 43 4.76 -2.06 -18.49
N LEU A 44 4.14 -2.01 -19.67
CA LEU A 44 4.14 -3.12 -20.64
C LEU A 44 5.57 -3.57 -20.97
N LYS A 45 6.49 -2.61 -21.17
CA LYS A 45 7.90 -2.87 -21.45
C LYS A 45 8.62 -3.68 -20.36
N ASP A 46 8.13 -3.62 -19.12
CA ASP A 46 8.73 -4.33 -17.99
C ASP A 46 8.13 -5.73 -17.80
N VAL A 47 6.95 -6.02 -18.37
CA VAL A 47 6.23 -7.29 -18.15
C VAL A 47 7.03 -8.50 -18.62
N GLU A 48 7.61 -8.44 -19.81
CA GLU A 48 8.39 -9.56 -20.36
C GLU A 48 9.64 -9.83 -19.51
N MET A 49 10.37 -8.78 -19.14
CA MET A 49 11.55 -8.87 -18.29
C MET A 49 11.21 -9.44 -16.90
N LEU A 50 10.12 -8.97 -16.28
CA LEU A 50 9.65 -9.50 -14.99
C LEU A 50 9.35 -11.00 -15.09
N ARG A 51 8.63 -11.43 -16.14
CA ARG A 51 8.29 -12.84 -16.35
C ARG A 51 9.52 -13.72 -16.59
N GLN A 52 10.48 -13.24 -17.37
CA GLN A 52 11.75 -13.95 -17.60
C GLN A 52 12.55 -14.16 -16.30
N ASN A 53 12.42 -13.24 -15.34
CA ASN A 53 13.02 -13.33 -14.01
C ASN A 53 12.14 -14.08 -12.98
N GLY A 54 11.06 -14.75 -13.41
CA GLY A 54 10.16 -15.49 -12.52
C GLY A 54 9.26 -14.61 -11.66
N LEU A 55 9.15 -13.31 -11.98
CA LEU A 55 8.31 -12.34 -11.28
C LEU A 55 7.00 -12.09 -12.05
N ALA A 56 5.97 -11.59 -11.36
CA ALA A 56 4.68 -11.23 -11.94
C ALA A 56 4.00 -12.37 -12.76
N LEU A 57 4.28 -13.64 -12.44
CA LEU A 57 3.78 -14.80 -13.18
C LEU A 57 2.25 -14.94 -13.15
N GLY A 58 1.61 -14.48 -12.06
CA GLY A 58 0.15 -14.39 -11.94
C GLY A 58 -0.46 -13.09 -12.46
N GLY A 59 0.35 -12.19 -13.02
CA GLY A 59 -0.12 -10.88 -13.49
C GLY A 59 -0.97 -11.00 -14.76
N SER A 60 -2.14 -10.38 -14.75
CA SER A 60 -3.09 -10.29 -15.86
C SER A 60 -3.73 -8.90 -15.93
N LEU A 61 -4.44 -8.61 -17.04
CA LEU A 61 -5.17 -7.35 -17.15
C LEU A 61 -6.36 -7.23 -16.18
N GLU A 62 -6.76 -8.34 -15.54
CA GLU A 62 -7.84 -8.35 -14.56
C GLU A 62 -7.37 -7.89 -13.17
N ASN A 63 -6.09 -8.07 -12.84
CA ASN A 63 -5.55 -7.83 -11.50
C ASN A 63 -4.51 -6.71 -11.41
N ALA A 64 -3.96 -6.24 -12.54
CA ALA A 64 -2.98 -5.16 -12.56
C ALA A 64 -3.21 -4.22 -13.75
N ILE A 65 -3.07 -2.92 -13.54
CA ILE A 65 -3.10 -1.92 -14.62
C ILE A 65 -1.78 -1.99 -15.39
N VAL A 66 -1.84 -2.17 -16.70
CA VAL A 66 -0.67 -2.22 -17.57
C VAL A 66 -0.64 -0.95 -18.43
N LEU A 67 0.44 -0.19 -18.28
CA LEU A 67 0.70 1.04 -19.00
C LEU A 67 1.55 0.74 -20.25
N GLY A 68 0.97 0.93 -21.43
CA GLY A 68 1.70 1.02 -22.69
C GLY A 68 2.15 2.46 -22.97
N GLU A 69 2.90 2.66 -24.04
CA GLU A 69 3.45 3.98 -24.40
C GLU A 69 2.37 5.04 -24.68
N ALA A 70 1.25 4.62 -25.25
CA ALA A 70 0.16 5.50 -25.66
C ALA A 70 -1.02 5.54 -24.67
N GLY A 71 -1.04 4.69 -23.64
CA GLY A 71 -2.24 4.56 -22.82
C GLY A 71 -2.24 3.39 -21.82
N VAL A 72 -3.33 3.31 -21.06
CA VAL A 72 -3.67 2.12 -20.26
C VAL A 72 -4.19 1.04 -21.21
N LEU A 73 -3.71 -0.20 -21.07
CA LEU A 73 -4.11 -1.33 -21.92
C LEU A 73 -5.38 -2.05 -21.44
N ASN A 74 -5.72 -1.86 -20.17
CA ASN A 74 -6.84 -2.50 -19.50
C ASN A 74 -8.12 -1.66 -19.63
N ASN A 75 -9.19 -2.19 -19.04
CA ASN A 75 -10.40 -1.47 -18.65
C ASN A 75 -10.05 -0.12 -17.98
N ALA A 76 -10.98 0.82 -18.02
CA ALA A 76 -10.83 2.14 -17.42
C ALA A 76 -10.29 2.12 -15.97
N LEU A 77 -9.62 3.21 -15.59
CA LEU A 77 -9.22 3.42 -14.22
C LEU A 77 -10.46 3.51 -13.31
N ARG A 78 -10.35 2.99 -12.09
CA ARG A 78 -11.37 3.13 -11.05
C ARG A 78 -11.40 4.56 -10.50
N PHE A 79 -10.24 5.22 -10.52
CA PHE A 79 -10.04 6.61 -10.12
C PHE A 79 -9.12 7.31 -11.11
N GLU A 80 -9.33 8.60 -11.35
CA GLU A 80 -8.42 9.39 -12.20
C GLU A 80 -6.97 9.37 -11.68
N ASP A 81 -6.82 9.28 -10.36
CA ASP A 81 -5.57 9.27 -9.63
C ASP A 81 -5.27 7.89 -8.98
N GLU A 82 -5.73 6.80 -9.60
CA GLU A 82 -5.60 5.42 -9.07
C GLU A 82 -4.14 5.04 -8.74
N PHE A 83 -3.16 5.56 -9.51
CA PHE A 83 -1.73 5.25 -9.30
C PHE A 83 -1.17 5.78 -7.98
N VAL A 84 -1.47 7.05 -7.63
CA VAL A 84 -1.01 7.61 -6.36
C VAL A 84 -1.80 7.03 -5.18
N ARG A 85 -3.08 6.67 -5.37
CA ARG A 85 -3.86 5.95 -4.36
C ARG A 85 -3.29 4.57 -4.07
N HIS A 86 -2.87 3.83 -5.09
CA HIS A 86 -2.20 2.54 -4.89
C HIS A 86 -0.88 2.70 -4.12
N LYS A 87 -0.12 3.78 -4.36
CA LYS A 87 1.09 4.06 -3.57
C LYS A 87 0.81 4.46 -2.13
N ILE A 88 -0.33 5.10 -1.86
CA ILE A 88 -0.84 5.30 -0.50
C ILE A 88 -1.19 3.96 0.13
N LEU A 89 -1.87 3.06 -0.61
CA LEU A 89 -2.22 1.71 -0.15
C LEU A 89 -0.95 0.91 0.22
N ASP A 90 0.07 0.91 -0.65
CA ASP A 90 1.38 0.31 -0.39
C ASP A 90 1.99 0.84 0.91
N ALA A 91 2.02 2.17 1.08
CA ALA A 91 2.63 2.81 2.23
C ALA A 91 1.91 2.49 3.55
N ILE A 92 0.57 2.39 3.53
CA ILE A 92 -0.22 1.98 4.69
C ILE A 92 0.11 0.53 5.05
N GLY A 93 0.17 -0.37 4.06
CA GLY A 93 0.52 -1.77 4.27
C GLY A 93 1.92 -1.95 4.84
N ASP A 94 2.92 -1.26 4.27
CA ASP A 94 4.30 -1.33 4.75
C ASP A 94 4.47 -0.72 6.15
N LEU A 95 3.77 0.37 6.46
CA LEU A 95 3.82 1.00 7.78
C LEU A 95 3.13 0.14 8.86
N ALA A 96 2.20 -0.73 8.48
CA ALA A 96 1.58 -1.68 9.41
C ALA A 96 2.62 -2.65 10.03
N LEU A 97 3.81 -2.81 9.43
CA LEU A 97 4.92 -3.56 10.00
C LEU A 97 5.44 -3.00 11.33
N VAL A 98 5.13 -1.74 11.67
CA VAL A 98 5.41 -1.17 13.00
C VAL A 98 4.61 -1.89 14.11
N GLY A 99 3.52 -2.59 13.75
CA GLY A 99 2.74 -3.43 14.66
C GLY A 99 1.62 -2.71 15.41
N TYR A 100 1.49 -1.40 15.23
CA TYR A 100 0.43 -0.59 15.83
C TYR A 100 -0.14 0.41 14.82
N PRO A 101 -1.43 0.77 14.92
CA PRO A 101 -1.98 1.90 14.20
C PRO A 101 -1.22 3.18 14.52
N VAL A 102 -0.88 3.96 13.49
CA VAL A 102 -0.09 5.18 13.64
C VAL A 102 -0.99 6.39 13.74
N ILE A 103 -0.79 7.23 14.76
CA ILE A 103 -1.36 8.58 14.81
C ILE A 103 -0.26 9.55 14.40
N GLY A 104 -0.43 10.18 13.23
CA GLY A 104 0.60 11.05 12.67
C GLY A 104 0.35 11.39 11.21
N HIS A 105 1.30 12.10 10.61
CA HIS A 105 1.24 12.47 9.20
C HIS A 105 2.44 11.86 8.47
N LEU A 106 2.19 10.83 7.65
CA LEU A 106 3.17 10.28 6.74
C LEU A 106 3.25 11.15 5.49
N VAL A 107 4.45 11.61 5.14
CA VAL A 107 4.71 12.34 3.90
C VAL A 107 5.73 11.56 3.09
N ALA A 108 5.37 11.16 1.88
CA ALA A 108 6.21 10.35 1.00
C ALA A 108 6.34 10.97 -0.39
N HIS A 109 7.58 11.04 -0.88
CA HIS A 109 7.92 11.61 -2.17
C HIS A 109 8.71 10.59 -2.99
N ARG A 110 8.10 10.11 -4.10
CA ARG A 110 8.71 9.10 -5.00
C ARG A 110 9.26 7.89 -4.23
N ALA A 111 8.57 7.49 -3.16
CA ALA A 111 8.96 6.39 -2.32
C ALA A 111 8.52 5.04 -2.91
N GLY A 112 9.01 3.96 -2.31
CA GLY A 112 8.63 2.58 -2.62
C GLY A 112 8.91 1.70 -1.42
N HIS A 113 8.61 0.40 -1.52
CA HIS A 113 8.65 -0.53 -0.39
C HIS A 113 9.97 -0.49 0.40
N ALA A 114 11.12 -0.45 -0.27
CA ALA A 114 12.41 -0.38 0.42
C ALA A 114 12.53 0.85 1.36
N LEU A 115 12.05 2.01 0.92
CA LEU A 115 12.05 3.23 1.74
C LEU A 115 10.98 3.18 2.83
N HIS A 116 9.80 2.63 2.54
CA HIS A 116 8.74 2.48 3.55
C HIS A 116 9.18 1.55 4.68
N THR A 117 9.77 0.39 4.36
CA THR A 117 10.27 -0.56 5.36
C THR A 117 11.44 0.01 6.14
N ALA A 118 12.37 0.72 5.48
CA ALA A 118 13.44 1.41 6.18
C ALA A 118 12.91 2.47 7.16
N PHE A 119 11.85 3.19 6.77
CA PHE A 119 11.19 4.16 7.63
C PHE A 119 10.48 3.49 8.81
N ALA A 120 9.77 2.37 8.58
CA ALA A 120 9.14 1.58 9.64
C ALA A 120 10.18 1.05 10.65
N ALA A 121 11.31 0.52 10.17
CA ALA A 121 12.42 0.11 11.03
C ALA A 121 12.97 1.30 11.84
N LYS A 122 13.12 2.47 11.21
CA LYS A 122 13.59 3.67 11.88
C LYS A 122 12.65 4.15 13.00
N ILE A 123 11.33 4.04 12.81
CA ILE A 123 10.36 4.32 13.87
C ILE A 123 10.61 3.41 15.07
N LEU A 124 10.79 2.11 14.84
CA LEU A 124 11.02 1.14 15.92
C LEU A 124 12.34 1.38 16.67
N GLU A 125 13.38 1.81 15.96
CA GLU A 125 14.68 2.18 16.55
C GLU A 125 14.59 3.46 17.39
N GLU A 126 13.88 4.48 16.91
CA GLU A 126 13.83 5.80 17.52
C GLU A 126 12.70 5.91 18.56
N SER A 127 12.81 5.15 19.64
CA SER A 127 11.79 5.06 20.70
C SER A 127 11.45 6.38 21.40
N HIS A 128 12.25 7.43 21.22
CA HIS A 128 12.01 8.77 21.77
C HIS A 128 11.18 9.66 20.83
N ALA A 129 11.03 9.27 19.55
CA ALA A 129 10.31 10.04 18.53
C ALA A 129 8.80 9.75 18.52
N TRP A 130 8.35 8.76 19.30
CA TRP A 130 6.95 8.36 19.41
C TRP A 130 6.63 7.90 20.83
N ARG A 131 5.34 7.72 21.11
CA ARG A 131 4.86 7.14 22.36
C ARG A 131 3.63 6.28 22.07
N LEU A 132 3.45 5.20 22.84
CA LEU A 132 2.18 4.51 22.87
C LEU A 132 1.14 5.37 23.59
N VAL A 133 -0.06 5.39 23.04
CA VAL A 133 -1.22 6.03 23.63
C VAL A 133 -2.37 5.04 23.60
N GLU A 134 -3.26 5.14 24.58
CA GLU A 134 -4.54 4.44 24.53
C GLU A 134 -5.39 5.03 23.41
N SER A 135 -6.11 4.16 22.69
CA SER A 135 -7.05 4.60 21.67
C SER A 135 -8.18 5.36 22.36
N PRO A 136 -8.51 6.59 21.92
CA PRO A 136 -9.68 7.31 22.43
C PRO A 136 -11.01 6.69 21.96
N LEU A 137 -10.96 5.67 21.08
CA LEU A 137 -12.12 4.89 20.69
C LEU A 137 -12.30 3.75 21.69
N ASP A 138 -13.35 3.81 22.49
CA ASP A 138 -14.00 2.64 23.12
C ASP A 138 -14.58 1.75 22.02
N ALA A 139 -13.71 1.10 21.25
CA ALA A 139 -14.11 0.20 20.19
C ALA A 139 -13.39 -1.11 20.42
N HIS A 140 -14.15 -2.10 20.87
CA HIS A 140 -13.85 -3.50 20.69
C HIS A 140 -13.71 -3.72 19.18
N VAL A 141 -12.51 -3.50 18.63
CA VAL A 141 -12.15 -3.97 17.31
C VAL A 141 -11.64 -5.38 17.54
N PRO A 142 -12.44 -6.44 17.33
CA PRO A 142 -11.87 -7.76 17.23
C PRO A 142 -10.94 -7.69 16.03
N VAL A 143 -9.63 -7.56 16.27
CA VAL A 143 -8.65 -7.94 15.28
C VAL A 143 -8.76 -9.46 15.22
N PRO A 144 -9.35 -10.08 14.18
CA PRO A 144 -9.22 -11.51 14.02
C PRO A 144 -7.79 -11.68 13.49
N LEU A 145 -6.82 -11.65 14.40
CA LEU A 145 -5.54 -12.29 14.15
C LEU A 145 -5.86 -13.78 14.18
N PRO A 146 -5.73 -14.54 13.08
CA PRO A 146 -5.64 -15.98 13.20
C PRO A 146 -4.31 -16.27 13.92
N LEU A 147 -4.36 -16.32 15.26
CA LEU A 147 -3.31 -16.93 16.04
C LEU A 147 -3.31 -18.42 15.70
N LYS A 148 -2.14 -18.90 15.30
CA LYS A 148 -1.86 -20.25 14.83
C LYS A 148 -2.34 -21.28 15.86
N ASP A 149 -3.30 -22.11 15.44
CA ASP A 149 -3.45 -23.50 15.88
C ASP A 149 -3.81 -24.37 14.67
N ALA A 150 -2.93 -24.39 13.67
CA ALA A 150 -2.92 -25.46 12.67
C ALA A 150 -2.07 -26.62 13.20
N VAL A 151 -2.59 -27.35 14.20
CA VAL A 151 -2.16 -28.73 14.40
C VAL A 151 -2.85 -29.56 13.31
N ALA A 152 -2.17 -29.74 12.18
CA ALA A 152 -2.62 -30.65 11.15
C ALA A 152 -2.73 -32.07 11.76
N PRO A 153 -3.86 -32.78 11.59
CA PRO A 153 -3.88 -34.20 11.91
C PRO A 153 -2.97 -34.91 10.92
N ARG A 154 -2.00 -35.66 11.45
CA ARG A 154 -1.22 -36.62 10.67
C ARG A 154 -2.20 -37.62 10.07
N LEU A 155 -2.29 -37.67 8.75
CA LEU A 155 -2.93 -38.81 8.09
C LEU A 155 -1.98 -40.00 8.24
N ALA A 156 -2.38 -40.92 9.10
CA ALA A 156 -1.84 -42.26 9.17
C ALA A 156 -2.48 -43.11 8.07
N ASN A 157 -1.60 -43.83 7.34
CA ASN A 157 -1.81 -44.94 6.40
C ASN A 157 -2.65 -44.69 5.15
#